data_AF-A0A8T4Y1U1-F1
#
_entry.id   AF-A0A8T4Y1U1-F1
#
_cell.length_a   1.000
_cell.length_b   1.000
_cell.length_c   1.000
_cell.angle_alpha   90.00
_cell.angle_beta   90.00
_cell.angle_gamma   90.00
#
_symmetry.space_group_name_H-M   'P 1'
#
loop_
_entity.id
_entity.type
_entity.pdbx_description
1 polymer ?
#
loop_
_entity_poly.entity_id
_entity_poly.type
_entity_poly.pdbx_seq_one_letter_code
_entity_poly.pdbx_strand_id
1 'polypeptide(L)'
;MREGRFRWELKSIVPNIDDSRLRNLENLIEIGISLDQIYRVMRHYYLLGKKTMSLFLIYQAEALMPTVLQEAEALTDAIKSFSTGQPIGDGVGSLVAARFMYGAEKKLISEDTVMAEVEFEGRKLIVVKALGPGGNVGKPGEAVEKILDSRGAAAVIMVDAALKLEGEEVGEVAEGVGAAIGGIGVDKFKIEEEAKKFNVPLYAVVIKESMSDALSTMKWEVYVGVEKAINRIRRLIREKTNVGDTVVLVGVGNTIGIGQ
;
A
#
# COMPACT_ATOMS: atom_id res chain seq x y z
N MET A 1 -2.09 18.58 -7.77
CA MET A 1 -2.88 19.29 -8.83
C MET A 1 -3.74 18.33 -9.67
N ARG A 2 -3.21 17.21 -10.19
CA ARG A 2 -4.01 16.23 -10.97
C ARG A 2 -5.10 15.54 -10.11
N GLU A 3 -4.73 15.00 -8.95
CA GLU A 3 -5.66 14.34 -8.02
C GLU A 3 -6.80 15.28 -7.61
N GLY A 4 -6.50 16.48 -7.10
CA GLY A 4 -7.51 17.46 -6.68
C GLY A 4 -8.48 17.92 -7.79
N ARG A 5 -7.99 18.04 -9.04
CA ARG A 5 -8.84 18.38 -10.19
C ARG A 5 -9.77 17.22 -10.56
N PHE A 6 -9.24 16.00 -10.52
CA PHE A 6 -10.01 14.80 -10.79
C PHE A 6 -11.14 14.60 -9.76
N ARG A 7 -10.84 14.78 -8.46
CA ARG A 7 -11.86 14.74 -7.40
C ARG A 7 -12.98 15.76 -7.61
N TRP A 8 -12.61 16.97 -8.04
CA TRP A 8 -13.56 18.05 -8.32
C TRP A 8 -14.50 17.71 -9.49
N GLU A 9 -13.94 17.18 -10.57
CA GLU A 9 -14.74 16.72 -11.72
C GLU A 9 -15.72 15.61 -11.32
N LEU A 10 -15.29 14.64 -10.50
CA LEU A 10 -16.17 13.57 -10.00
C LEU A 10 -17.30 14.08 -9.10
N LYS A 11 -17.00 15.02 -8.18
CA LYS A 11 -18.04 15.65 -7.34
C LYS A 11 -19.07 16.43 -8.19
N SER A 12 -18.68 16.96 -9.34
CA SER A 12 -19.62 17.63 -10.26
C SER A 12 -20.57 16.65 -10.96
N ILE A 13 -20.11 15.42 -11.22
CA ILE A 13 -20.89 14.38 -11.90
C ILE A 13 -21.81 13.65 -10.93
N VAL A 14 -21.31 13.35 -9.72
CA VAL A 14 -22.05 12.64 -8.66
C VAL A 14 -22.17 13.55 -7.43
N PRO A 15 -23.12 14.50 -7.42
CA PRO A 15 -23.33 15.37 -6.28
C PRO A 15 -23.74 14.57 -5.04
N ASN A 16 -23.26 14.97 -3.86
CA ASN A 16 -23.52 14.34 -2.54
C ASN A 16 -22.91 12.96 -2.30
N ILE A 17 -21.86 12.57 -3.05
CA ILE A 17 -21.08 11.38 -2.73
C ILE A 17 -20.25 11.60 -1.45
N ASP A 18 -20.24 10.61 -0.54
CA ASP A 18 -19.35 10.66 0.63
C ASP A 18 -17.90 10.46 0.21
N ASP A 19 -16.96 10.97 1.01
CA ASP A 19 -15.54 10.96 0.65
C ASP A 19 -14.96 9.55 0.53
N SER A 20 -15.50 8.54 1.23
CA SER A 20 -15.05 7.14 1.10
C SER A 20 -15.47 6.55 -0.24
N ARG A 21 -16.73 6.70 -0.62
CA ARG A 21 -17.25 6.26 -1.93
C ARG A 21 -16.62 7.05 -3.08
N LEU A 22 -16.31 8.33 -2.88
CA LEU A 22 -15.59 9.13 -3.87
C LEU A 22 -14.21 8.56 -4.16
N ARG A 23 -13.45 8.24 -3.10
CA ARG A 23 -12.14 7.59 -3.23
C ARG A 23 -12.25 6.25 -3.93
N ASN A 24 -13.24 5.44 -3.58
CA ASN A 24 -13.46 4.16 -4.27
C ASN A 24 -13.78 4.38 -5.75
N LEU A 25 -14.58 5.40 -6.09
CA LEU A 25 -14.88 5.76 -7.48
C LEU A 25 -13.62 6.22 -8.24
N GLU A 26 -12.73 6.97 -7.59
CA GLU A 26 -11.43 7.35 -8.17
C GLU A 26 -10.62 6.12 -8.54
N ASN A 27 -10.46 5.18 -7.61
CA ASN A 27 -9.72 3.93 -7.84
C ASN A 27 -10.38 3.09 -8.95
N LEU A 28 -11.72 3.03 -9.01
CA LEU A 28 -12.45 2.32 -10.09
C LEU A 28 -12.14 2.88 -11.47
N ILE A 29 -12.03 4.20 -11.60
CA ILE A 29 -11.70 4.82 -12.88
C ILE A 29 -10.23 4.56 -13.23
N GLU A 30 -9.32 4.62 -12.25
CA GLU A 30 -7.92 4.26 -12.46
C GLU A 30 -7.76 2.80 -12.94
N ILE A 31 -8.50 1.86 -12.34
CA ILE A 31 -8.56 0.46 -12.78
C ILE A 31 -9.04 0.37 -14.24
N GLY A 32 -10.10 1.10 -14.60
CA GLY A 32 -10.62 1.14 -15.97
C GLY A 32 -9.61 1.69 -16.99
N ILE A 33 -8.86 2.73 -16.61
CA ILE A 33 -7.78 3.28 -17.43
C ILE A 33 -6.66 2.25 -17.60
N SER A 34 -6.27 1.55 -16.55
CA SER A 34 -5.25 0.50 -16.61
C SER A 34 -5.66 -0.66 -17.53
N LEU A 35 -6.91 -1.11 -17.45
CA LEU A 35 -7.46 -2.14 -18.36
C LEU A 35 -7.47 -1.68 -19.83
N ASP A 36 -7.90 -0.43 -20.10
CA ASP A 36 -7.86 0.13 -21.45
C ASP A 36 -6.42 0.27 -21.97
N GLN A 37 -5.47 0.64 -21.11
CA GLN A 37 -4.06 0.71 -21.45
C GLN A 37 -3.49 -0.66 -21.81
N ILE A 38 -3.77 -1.70 -21.02
CA ILE A 38 -3.38 -3.09 -21.32
C ILE A 38 -3.92 -3.49 -22.70
N TYR A 39 -5.22 -3.27 -22.96
CA TYR A 39 -5.83 -3.58 -24.25
C TYR A 39 -5.14 -2.85 -25.41
N ARG A 40 -4.90 -1.54 -25.29
CA ARG A 40 -4.27 -0.74 -26.36
C ARG A 40 -2.85 -1.20 -26.65
N VAL A 41 -2.06 -1.48 -25.63
CA VAL A 41 -0.67 -1.93 -25.77
C VAL A 41 -0.62 -3.31 -26.44
N MET A 42 -1.43 -4.27 -25.98
CA MET A 42 -1.46 -5.61 -26.59
C MET A 42 -1.96 -5.57 -28.03
N ARG A 43 -3.02 -4.79 -28.30
CA ARG A 43 -3.53 -4.58 -29.65
C ARG A 43 -2.48 -3.92 -30.56
N HIS A 44 -1.72 -2.97 -30.05
CA HIS A 44 -0.64 -2.32 -30.79
C HIS A 44 0.41 -3.34 -31.23
N TYR A 45 0.95 -4.14 -30.31
CA TYR A 45 1.98 -5.14 -30.64
C TYR A 45 1.48 -6.21 -31.60
N TYR A 46 0.23 -6.67 -31.43
CA TYR A 46 -0.39 -7.61 -32.35
C TYR A 46 -0.50 -7.05 -33.79
N LEU A 47 -1.04 -5.83 -33.93
CA LEU A 47 -1.19 -5.19 -35.24
C LEU A 47 0.15 -4.84 -35.88
N LEU A 48 1.12 -4.40 -35.08
CA LEU A 48 2.47 -4.09 -35.54
C LEU A 48 3.14 -5.36 -36.08
N GLY A 49 3.10 -6.46 -35.32
CA GLY A 49 3.63 -7.75 -35.74
C GLY A 49 3.02 -8.24 -37.05
N LYS A 50 1.70 -8.10 -37.21
CA LYS A 50 0.99 -8.43 -38.45
C LYS A 50 1.42 -7.55 -39.62
N LYS A 51 1.54 -6.23 -39.42
CA LYS A 51 1.90 -5.26 -40.47
C LYS A 51 3.33 -5.45 -40.97
N THR A 52 4.27 -5.75 -40.07
CA THR A 52 5.69 -5.93 -40.42
C THR A 52 6.03 -7.37 -40.77
N MET A 53 5.08 -8.31 -40.65
CA MET A 53 5.33 -9.76 -40.72
C MET A 53 6.46 -10.20 -39.78
N SER A 54 6.59 -9.52 -38.62
CA SER A 54 7.65 -9.82 -37.65
C SER A 54 7.18 -10.93 -36.75
N LEU A 55 7.67 -12.13 -37.02
CA LEU A 55 7.42 -13.32 -36.22
C LEU A 55 7.82 -13.11 -34.74
N PHE A 56 8.91 -12.37 -34.49
CA PHE A 56 9.38 -12.08 -33.13
C PHE A 56 8.42 -11.21 -32.32
N LEU A 57 7.77 -10.21 -32.94
CA LEU A 57 6.78 -9.38 -32.25
C LEU A 57 5.54 -10.18 -31.87
N ILE A 58 5.11 -11.08 -32.74
CA ILE A 58 3.95 -11.96 -32.48
C ILE A 58 4.29 -12.94 -31.35
N TYR A 59 5.46 -13.60 -31.42
CA TYR A 59 5.89 -14.52 -30.35
C TYR A 59 6.04 -13.82 -29.00
N GLN A 60 6.61 -12.61 -28.96
CA GLN A 60 6.74 -11.87 -27.71
C GLN A 60 5.37 -11.55 -27.11
N ALA A 61 4.42 -11.10 -27.92
CA ALA A 61 3.06 -10.83 -27.45
C ALA A 61 2.42 -12.10 -26.87
N GLU A 62 2.45 -13.21 -27.61
CA GLU A 62 1.92 -14.53 -27.17
C GLU A 62 2.60 -15.03 -25.90
N ALA A 63 3.92 -14.89 -25.78
CA ALA A 63 4.66 -15.33 -24.60
C ALA A 63 4.29 -14.52 -23.34
N LEU A 64 3.93 -13.24 -23.50
CA LEU A 64 3.50 -12.37 -22.39
C LEU A 64 2.00 -12.48 -22.08
N MET A 65 1.18 -12.97 -23.03
CA MET A 65 -0.27 -13.07 -22.87
C MET A 65 -0.72 -13.69 -21.54
N PRO A 66 -0.14 -14.80 -21.04
CA PRO A 66 -0.59 -15.40 -19.78
C PRO A 66 -0.47 -14.44 -18.60
N THR A 67 0.66 -13.75 -18.46
CA THR A 67 0.89 -12.78 -17.39
C THR A 67 -0.01 -11.56 -17.53
N VAL A 68 -0.19 -11.07 -18.77
CA VAL A 68 -1.08 -9.93 -19.04
C VAL A 68 -2.54 -10.24 -18.73
N LEU A 69 -3.01 -11.45 -19.07
CA LEU A 69 -4.36 -11.90 -18.75
C LEU A 69 -4.55 -12.01 -17.23
N GLN A 70 -3.58 -12.56 -16.51
CA GLN A 70 -3.63 -12.64 -15.05
C GLN A 70 -3.72 -11.25 -14.40
N GLU A 71 -2.99 -10.25 -14.91
CA GLU A 71 -3.07 -8.87 -14.44
C GLU A 71 -4.44 -8.25 -14.76
N ALA A 72 -4.98 -8.48 -15.95
CA ALA A 72 -6.30 -8.00 -16.34
C ALA A 72 -7.44 -8.64 -15.52
N GLU A 73 -7.33 -9.92 -15.19
CA GLU A 73 -8.24 -10.63 -14.28
C GLU A 73 -8.18 -10.03 -12.87
N ALA A 74 -6.97 -9.80 -12.34
CA ALA A 74 -6.77 -9.17 -11.03
C ALA A 74 -7.38 -7.76 -10.96
N LEU A 75 -7.21 -6.95 -12.01
CA LEU A 75 -7.84 -5.63 -12.13
C LEU A 75 -9.38 -5.76 -12.21
N THR A 76 -9.90 -6.78 -12.88
CA THR A 76 -11.35 -7.04 -12.95
C THR A 76 -11.90 -7.42 -11.57
N ASP A 77 -11.20 -8.24 -10.81
CA ASP A 77 -11.56 -8.57 -9.42
C ASP A 77 -11.51 -7.33 -8.51
N ALA A 78 -10.54 -6.44 -8.72
CA ALA A 78 -10.46 -5.17 -8.01
C ALA A 78 -11.73 -4.33 -8.21
N ILE A 79 -12.33 -4.29 -9.42
CA ILE A 79 -13.60 -3.59 -9.66
C ILE A 79 -14.67 -4.03 -8.65
N LYS A 80 -14.77 -5.34 -8.38
CA LYS A 80 -15.72 -5.87 -7.40
C LYS A 80 -15.38 -5.42 -5.98
N SER A 81 -14.12 -5.51 -5.56
CA SER A 81 -13.67 -5.06 -4.23
C SER A 81 -13.95 -3.57 -4.01
N PHE A 82 -13.57 -2.72 -4.98
CA PHE A 82 -13.78 -1.28 -4.93
C PHE A 82 -15.24 -0.85 -4.99
N SER A 83 -16.07 -1.56 -5.76
CA SER A 83 -17.51 -1.29 -5.82
C SER A 83 -18.24 -1.63 -4.50
N THR A 84 -17.74 -2.63 -3.76
CA THR A 84 -18.36 -3.13 -2.51
C THR A 84 -17.67 -2.62 -1.25
N GLY A 85 -16.52 -1.95 -1.35
CA GLY A 85 -15.75 -1.45 -0.22
C GLY A 85 -15.02 -2.55 0.57
N GLN A 86 -14.72 -3.68 -0.07
CA GLN A 86 -14.02 -4.79 0.57
C GLN A 86 -12.52 -4.54 0.65
N PRO A 87 -11.84 -4.93 1.74
CA PRO A 87 -10.39 -4.81 1.85
C PRO A 87 -9.70 -5.69 0.80
N ILE A 88 -8.62 -5.17 0.23
CA ILE A 88 -7.77 -5.86 -0.74
C ILE A 88 -6.44 -6.28 -0.13
N GLY A 89 -5.70 -7.19 -0.78
CA GLY A 89 -4.40 -7.69 -0.30
C GLY A 89 -3.39 -6.57 -0.01
N ASP A 90 -3.27 -5.60 -0.94
CA ASP A 90 -2.37 -4.45 -0.81
C ASP A 90 -2.60 -3.67 0.50
N GLY A 91 -3.81 -3.69 1.04
CA GLY A 91 -4.15 -3.02 2.30
C GLY A 91 -3.60 -3.67 3.58
N VAL A 92 -2.87 -4.79 3.49
CA VAL A 92 -2.46 -5.57 4.66
C VAL A 92 -1.55 -4.78 5.62
N GLY A 93 -0.64 -3.93 5.12
CA GLY A 93 0.20 -3.08 5.97
C GLY A 93 -0.64 -2.02 6.72
N SER A 94 -1.57 -1.38 6.01
CA SER A 94 -2.58 -0.49 6.59
C SER A 94 -3.44 -1.18 7.65
N LEU A 95 -3.82 -2.45 7.45
CA LEU A 95 -4.56 -3.24 8.42
C LEU A 95 -3.74 -3.55 9.67
N VAL A 96 -2.45 -3.87 9.52
CA VAL A 96 -1.53 -4.05 10.65
C VAL A 96 -1.47 -2.76 11.48
N ALA A 97 -1.25 -1.60 10.86
CA ALA A 97 -1.24 -0.33 11.57
C ALA A 97 -2.58 -0.03 12.25
N ALA A 98 -3.71 -0.28 11.58
CA ALA A 98 -5.04 -0.10 12.17
C ALA A 98 -5.24 -0.93 13.45
N ARG A 99 -4.69 -2.15 13.51
CA ARG A 99 -4.71 -3.00 14.72
C ARG A 99 -3.94 -2.39 15.88
N PHE A 100 -2.80 -1.76 15.62
CA PHE A 100 -2.05 -1.03 16.65
C PHE A 100 -2.76 0.26 17.08
N MET A 101 -3.51 0.91 16.19
CA MET A 101 -4.29 2.12 16.50
C MET A 101 -5.60 1.86 17.25
N TYR A 102 -6.01 0.60 17.42
CA TYR A 102 -7.33 0.27 17.96
C TYR A 102 -7.54 0.89 19.37
N GLY A 103 -8.66 1.60 19.55
CA GLY A 103 -8.99 2.29 20.81
C GLY A 103 -8.24 3.60 21.08
N ALA A 104 -7.23 3.96 20.28
CA ALA A 104 -6.49 5.22 20.42
C ALA A 104 -7.19 6.39 19.69
N GLU A 105 -6.87 7.63 20.08
CA GLU A 105 -7.29 8.83 19.36
C GLU A 105 -6.50 8.97 18.05
N LYS A 106 -7.17 9.27 16.94
CA LYS A 106 -6.55 9.47 15.62
C LYS A 106 -6.56 10.93 15.23
N LYS A 107 -5.44 11.39 14.68
CA LYS A 107 -5.24 12.78 14.23
C LYS A 107 -4.62 12.77 12.83
N LEU A 108 -5.01 13.72 12.00
CA LEU A 108 -4.35 13.93 10.71
C LEU A 108 -2.93 14.47 10.95
N ILE A 109 -1.95 13.94 10.20
CA ILE A 109 -0.54 14.36 10.27
C ILE A 109 -0.04 14.94 8.94
N SER A 110 -0.54 14.42 7.82
CA SER A 110 -0.33 14.93 6.47
C SER A 110 -1.60 14.73 5.64
N GLU A 111 -1.59 15.18 4.39
CA GLU A 111 -2.72 14.98 3.48
C GLU A 111 -3.05 13.50 3.39
N ASP A 112 -4.32 13.16 3.66
CA ASP A 112 -4.84 11.80 3.52
C ASP A 112 -4.10 10.74 4.38
N THR A 113 -3.42 11.15 5.46
CA THR A 113 -2.69 10.28 6.39
C THR A 113 -2.96 10.64 7.85
N VAL A 114 -3.22 9.60 8.65
CA VAL A 114 -3.53 9.69 10.08
C VAL A 114 -2.42 9.07 10.92
N MET A 115 -2.28 9.59 12.14
CA MET A 115 -1.46 9.00 13.19
C MET A 115 -2.27 8.73 14.46
N ALA A 116 -1.78 7.79 15.26
CA ALA A 116 -2.22 7.57 16.63
C ALA A 116 -1.01 7.37 17.54
N GLU A 117 -1.12 7.81 18.78
CA GLU A 117 -0.11 7.56 19.81
C GLU A 117 -0.61 6.45 20.72
N VAL A 118 0.19 5.38 20.86
CA VAL A 118 -0.10 4.25 21.73
C VAL A 118 1.11 3.91 22.57
N GLU A 119 0.89 3.21 23.68
CA GLU A 119 1.95 2.76 24.57
C GLU A 119 2.14 1.24 24.45
N PHE A 120 3.39 0.80 24.38
CA PHE A 120 3.73 -0.62 24.32
C PHE A 120 4.95 -0.89 25.19
N GLU A 121 4.77 -1.60 26.30
CA GLU A 121 5.86 -2.04 27.19
C GLU A 121 6.78 -0.88 27.63
N GLY A 122 6.17 0.25 28.02
CA GLY A 122 6.89 1.45 28.44
C GLY A 122 7.58 2.22 27.31
N ARG A 123 7.21 1.96 26.05
CA ARG A 123 7.66 2.69 24.86
C ARG A 123 6.50 3.43 24.23
N LYS A 124 6.79 4.58 23.63
CA LYS A 124 5.80 5.35 22.88
C LYS A 124 5.81 4.90 21.42
N LEU A 125 4.67 4.49 20.90
CA LEU A 125 4.50 4.14 19.49
C LEU A 125 3.69 5.23 18.80
N ILE A 126 4.28 5.85 17.78
CA ILE A 126 3.56 6.72 16.85
C ILE A 126 3.22 5.87 15.64
N VAL A 127 1.97 5.42 15.56
CA VAL A 127 1.49 4.60 14.45
C VAL A 127 0.98 5.53 13.36
N VAL A 128 1.26 5.24 12.10
CA VAL A 128 0.88 6.02 10.92
C VAL A 128 0.26 5.10 9.88
N LYS A 129 -0.83 5.52 9.24
CA LYS A 129 -1.37 4.90 8.02
C LYS A 129 -2.18 5.90 7.19
N ALA A 130 -2.52 5.55 5.96
CA ALA A 130 -3.44 6.35 5.17
C ALA A 130 -4.84 6.45 5.82
N LEU A 131 -5.59 7.52 5.49
CA LEU A 131 -6.95 7.71 5.95
C LEU A 131 -7.88 6.70 5.25
N GLY A 132 -8.66 5.94 6.03
CA GLY A 132 -9.66 4.98 5.55
C GLY A 132 -11.07 5.26 6.09
N PRO A 133 -12.09 4.47 5.69
CA PRO A 133 -12.00 3.19 4.98
C PRO A 133 -12.15 3.29 3.44
N GLY A 134 -12.02 4.48 2.85
CA GLY A 134 -12.03 4.65 1.39
C GLY A 134 -10.66 4.36 0.78
N GLY A 135 -10.63 3.95 -0.48
CA GLY A 135 -9.39 3.55 -1.18
C GLY A 135 -8.36 4.68 -1.26
N ASN A 136 -7.26 4.56 -0.52
CA ASN A 136 -6.28 5.63 -0.36
C ASN A 136 -4.92 5.08 0.09
N VAL A 137 -3.85 5.74 -0.34
CA VAL A 137 -2.44 5.40 0.00
C VAL A 137 -1.75 6.51 0.81
N GLY A 138 -2.37 7.69 0.94
CA GLY A 138 -1.88 8.80 1.76
C GLY A 138 -0.53 9.38 1.31
N LYS A 139 0.14 10.11 2.21
CA LYS A 139 1.50 10.66 2.07
C LYS A 139 2.38 10.21 3.25
N PRO A 140 2.79 8.92 3.29
CA PRO A 140 3.57 8.38 4.40
C PRO A 140 4.95 9.06 4.52
N GLY A 141 5.60 9.46 3.42
CA GLY A 141 6.88 10.16 3.47
C GLY A 141 6.80 11.49 4.22
N GLU A 142 5.77 12.30 3.93
CA GLU A 142 5.55 13.58 4.63
C GLU A 142 5.17 13.38 6.11
N ALA A 143 4.48 12.29 6.43
CA ALA A 143 4.14 11.97 7.81
C ALA A 143 5.40 11.61 8.62
N VAL A 144 6.28 10.78 8.05
CA VAL A 144 7.55 10.39 8.68
C VAL A 144 8.45 11.61 8.86
N GLU A 145 8.61 12.45 7.83
CA GLU A 145 9.36 13.71 7.88
C GLU A 145 8.92 14.57 9.08
N LYS A 146 7.61 14.87 9.17
CA LYS A 146 7.05 15.68 10.27
C LYS A 146 7.28 15.07 11.65
N ILE A 147 7.21 13.75 11.78
CA ILE A 147 7.41 13.06 13.06
C ILE A 147 8.88 13.13 13.47
N LEU A 148 9.80 12.85 12.54
CA LEU A 148 11.23 12.88 12.82
C LEU A 148 11.73 14.30 13.13
N ASP A 149 11.30 15.31 12.37
CA ASP A 149 11.65 16.71 12.62
C ASP A 149 11.15 17.22 13.99
N SER A 150 9.96 16.80 14.43
CA SER A 150 9.31 17.35 15.63
C SER A 150 9.60 16.60 16.93
N ARG A 151 9.79 15.27 16.86
CA ARG A 151 9.87 14.40 18.04
C ARG A 151 11.08 13.48 18.03
N GLY A 152 11.66 13.23 16.86
CA GLY A 152 12.63 12.15 16.65
C GLY A 152 12.02 10.76 16.87
N ALA A 153 12.83 9.74 16.62
CA ALA A 153 12.49 8.35 16.89
C ALA A 153 13.76 7.52 17.11
N ALA A 154 13.67 6.48 17.94
CA ALA A 154 14.74 5.50 18.09
C ALA A 154 14.79 4.52 16.91
N ALA A 155 13.64 4.26 16.28
CA ALA A 155 13.52 3.43 15.09
C ALA A 155 12.24 3.76 14.31
N VAL A 156 12.28 3.52 13.00
CA VAL A 156 11.11 3.49 12.13
C VAL A 156 10.92 2.06 11.66
N ILE A 157 9.71 1.52 11.82
CA ILE A 157 9.30 0.20 11.35
C ILE A 157 8.21 0.40 10.31
N MET A 158 8.45 -0.04 9.09
CA MET A 158 7.49 -0.01 7.99
C MET A 158 6.90 -1.39 7.78
N VAL A 159 5.59 -1.42 7.53
CA VAL A 159 4.85 -2.64 7.24
C VAL A 159 4.09 -2.47 5.94
N ASP A 160 4.34 -3.35 4.98
CA ASP A 160 3.74 -3.28 3.65
C ASP A 160 3.40 -4.68 3.13
N ALA A 161 2.61 -4.74 2.07
CA ALA A 161 2.54 -5.94 1.25
C ALA A 161 3.78 -6.00 0.34
N ALA A 162 4.21 -7.20 -0.03
CA ALA A 162 5.26 -7.36 -1.03
C ALA A 162 4.94 -8.52 -1.97
N LEU A 163 5.24 -8.32 -3.25
CA LEU A 163 5.11 -9.38 -4.23
C LEU A 163 5.97 -10.58 -3.83
N LYS A 164 5.33 -11.73 -3.79
CA LYS A 164 5.98 -13.01 -3.55
C LYS A 164 6.73 -13.46 -4.79
N LEU A 165 7.81 -14.18 -4.58
CA LEU A 165 8.40 -15.04 -5.59
C LEU A 165 7.62 -16.36 -5.66
N GLU A 166 7.80 -17.09 -6.75
CA GLU A 166 7.04 -18.32 -7.04
C GLU A 166 7.32 -19.42 -6.02
N GLY A 167 8.49 -19.39 -5.37
CA GLY A 167 8.85 -20.28 -4.26
C GLY A 167 8.42 -19.81 -2.87
N GLU A 168 7.85 -18.60 -2.74
CA GLU A 168 7.39 -18.04 -1.46
C GLU A 168 5.87 -18.28 -1.29
N GLU A 169 5.44 -18.47 -0.04
CA GLU A 169 4.04 -18.69 0.29
C GLU A 169 3.27 -17.36 0.43
N VAL A 170 1.99 -17.36 0.05
CA VAL A 170 1.09 -16.24 0.34
C VAL A 170 0.88 -16.13 1.85
N GLY A 171 0.98 -14.92 2.40
CA GLY A 171 0.90 -14.66 3.84
C GLY A 171 2.19 -14.99 4.62
N GLU A 172 3.28 -15.35 3.93
CA GLU A 172 4.61 -15.42 4.53
C GLU A 172 5.04 -14.02 4.98
N VAL A 173 5.76 -13.94 6.10
CA VAL A 173 6.24 -12.66 6.65
C VAL A 173 7.76 -12.63 6.60
N ALA A 174 8.31 -11.64 5.90
CA ALA A 174 9.74 -11.40 5.83
C ALA A 174 10.12 -10.09 6.53
N GLU A 175 11.33 -10.06 7.10
CA GLU A 175 11.90 -8.89 7.77
C GLU A 175 13.12 -8.37 6.99
N GLY A 176 13.31 -7.07 6.96
CA GLY A 176 14.40 -6.43 6.24
C GLY A 176 14.79 -5.07 6.83
N VAL A 177 15.70 -4.39 6.14
CA VAL A 177 16.19 -3.04 6.47
C VAL A 177 15.90 -2.13 5.29
N GLY A 178 15.54 -0.88 5.58
CA GLY A 178 15.16 0.12 4.58
C GLY A 178 13.64 0.34 4.50
N ALA A 179 13.24 1.24 3.61
CA ALA A 179 11.82 1.58 3.47
C ALA A 179 11.05 0.52 2.66
N ALA A 180 9.95 0.03 3.24
CA ALA A 180 9.00 -0.86 2.58
C ALA A 180 7.81 -0.04 2.08
N ILE A 181 7.88 0.35 0.79
CA ILE A 181 6.82 1.08 0.11
C ILE A 181 6.88 0.82 -1.40
N GLY A 182 5.73 0.53 -1.99
CA GLY A 182 5.55 0.42 -3.45
C GLY A 182 5.58 1.76 -4.20
N GLY A 183 5.56 1.69 -5.53
CA GLY A 183 5.43 2.85 -6.43
C GLY A 183 6.73 3.38 -7.02
N ILE A 184 6.67 4.59 -7.61
CA ILE A 184 7.76 5.22 -8.38
C ILE A 184 8.99 5.64 -7.56
N GLY A 185 8.99 5.39 -6.25
CA GLY A 185 10.14 5.59 -5.36
C GLY A 185 10.28 6.97 -4.72
N VAL A 186 9.35 7.90 -4.94
CA VAL A 186 9.41 9.25 -4.34
C VAL A 186 9.28 9.19 -2.82
N ASP A 187 8.26 8.51 -2.29
CA ASP A 187 8.10 8.34 -0.83
C ASP A 187 9.23 7.51 -0.24
N LYS A 188 9.70 6.46 -0.96
CA LYS A 188 10.84 5.65 -0.52
C LYS A 188 12.08 6.52 -0.30
N PHE A 189 12.43 7.34 -1.29
CA PHE A 189 13.58 8.24 -1.22
C PHE A 189 13.44 9.23 -0.07
N LYS A 190 12.28 9.89 0.07
CA LYS A 190 12.02 10.82 1.18
C LYS A 190 12.20 10.18 2.55
N ILE A 191 11.62 8.99 2.76
CA ILE A 191 11.71 8.28 4.04
C ILE A 191 13.15 7.90 4.36
N GLU A 192 13.88 7.36 3.37
CA GLU A 192 15.29 6.97 3.55
C GLU A 192 16.21 8.18 3.76
N GLU A 193 15.96 9.30 3.07
CA GLU A 193 16.70 10.55 3.24
C GLU A 193 16.50 11.13 4.64
N GLU A 194 15.24 11.24 5.10
CA GLU A 194 14.93 11.76 6.44
C GLU A 194 15.45 10.84 7.55
N ALA A 195 15.28 9.52 7.41
CA ALA A 195 15.85 8.57 8.36
C ALA A 195 17.38 8.69 8.44
N LYS A 196 18.06 8.89 7.30
CA LYS A 196 19.50 9.10 7.26
C LYS A 196 19.91 10.43 7.91
N LYS A 197 19.19 11.52 7.63
CA LYS A 197 19.41 12.85 8.21
C LYS A 197 19.35 12.82 9.75
N PHE A 198 18.42 12.06 10.31
CA PHE A 198 18.26 11.89 11.76
C PHE A 198 19.01 10.70 12.35
N ASN A 199 19.74 9.94 11.53
CA ASN A 199 20.44 8.71 11.91
C ASN A 199 19.54 7.68 12.61
N VAL A 200 18.30 7.53 12.10
CA VAL A 200 17.29 6.61 12.62
C VAL A 200 17.28 5.32 11.80
N PRO A 201 17.38 4.14 12.42
CA PRO A 201 17.30 2.88 11.69
C PRO A 201 15.89 2.64 11.11
N LEU A 202 15.85 2.17 9.86
CA LEU A 202 14.64 1.76 9.15
C LEU A 202 14.55 0.24 9.07
N TYR A 203 13.46 -0.32 9.56
CA TYR A 203 13.15 -1.73 9.46
C TYR A 203 11.91 -1.94 8.60
N ALA A 204 11.89 -3.05 7.87
CA ALA A 204 10.78 -3.46 7.04
C ALA A 204 10.20 -4.79 7.53
N VAL A 205 8.88 -4.90 7.58
CA VAL A 205 8.14 -6.15 7.75
C VAL A 205 7.18 -6.25 6.58
N VAL A 206 7.37 -7.24 5.71
CA VAL A 206 6.53 -7.40 4.53
C VAL A 206 5.73 -8.68 4.59
N ILE A 207 4.48 -8.62 4.13
CA ILE A 207 3.60 -9.77 3.99
C ILE A 207 3.54 -10.14 2.51
N LYS A 208 3.89 -11.40 2.19
CA LYS A 208 4.04 -11.87 0.82
C LYS A 208 2.69 -12.17 0.17
N GLU A 209 2.49 -11.68 -1.04
CA GLU A 209 1.27 -11.90 -1.82
C GLU A 209 1.56 -11.93 -3.32
N SER A 210 0.70 -12.55 -4.13
CA SER A 210 0.85 -12.43 -5.59
C SER A 210 0.23 -11.12 -6.10
N MET A 211 0.52 -10.75 -7.35
CA MET A 211 -0.13 -9.59 -8.00
C MET A 211 -1.65 -9.69 -7.99
N SER A 212 -2.19 -10.91 -8.17
CA SER A 212 -3.63 -11.15 -8.11
C SER A 212 -4.20 -10.96 -6.71
N ASP A 213 -3.47 -11.40 -5.68
CA ASP A 213 -3.88 -11.24 -4.29
C ASP A 213 -3.89 -9.77 -3.84
N ALA A 214 -2.91 -9.00 -4.31
CA ALA A 214 -2.76 -7.57 -3.98
C ALA A 214 -3.98 -6.74 -4.40
N LEU A 215 -4.52 -7.01 -5.59
CA LEU A 215 -5.61 -6.24 -6.20
C LEU A 215 -7.01 -6.80 -5.88
N SER A 216 -7.10 -8.10 -5.59
CA SER A 216 -8.36 -8.77 -5.26
C SER A 216 -8.70 -8.64 -3.78
N THR A 217 -9.90 -9.12 -3.40
CA THR A 217 -10.32 -9.15 -1.99
C THR A 217 -9.29 -9.91 -1.15
N MET A 218 -8.92 -9.34 0.01
CA MET A 218 -7.88 -9.87 0.88
C MET A 218 -8.14 -11.34 1.21
N LYS A 219 -7.22 -12.22 0.78
CA LYS A 219 -7.29 -13.64 1.06
C LYS A 219 -7.05 -13.95 2.54
N TRP A 220 -7.59 -15.07 2.98
CA TRP A 220 -7.45 -15.55 4.35
C TRP A 220 -5.97 -15.70 4.75
N GLU A 221 -5.14 -16.20 3.85
CA GLU A 221 -3.71 -16.40 4.05
C GLU A 221 -2.98 -15.08 4.32
N VAL A 222 -3.28 -14.03 3.54
CA VAL A 222 -2.75 -12.66 3.75
C VAL A 222 -3.23 -12.11 5.10
N TYR A 223 -4.51 -12.30 5.43
CA TYR A 223 -5.08 -11.89 6.72
C TYR A 223 -4.41 -12.60 7.90
N VAL A 224 -4.15 -13.90 7.81
CA VAL A 224 -3.40 -14.65 8.85
C VAL A 224 -1.95 -14.14 8.97
N GLY A 225 -1.38 -13.63 7.88
CA GLY A 225 -0.09 -12.93 7.87
C GLY A 225 -0.04 -11.71 8.80
N VAL A 226 -1.17 -11.03 9.04
CA VAL A 226 -1.27 -9.86 9.93
C VAL A 226 -0.82 -10.19 11.35
N GLU A 227 -1.30 -11.29 11.93
CA GLU A 227 -0.94 -11.70 13.30
C GLU A 227 0.55 -12.07 13.39
N LYS A 228 1.08 -12.73 12.36
CA LYS A 228 2.52 -13.03 12.26
C LYS A 228 3.33 -11.72 12.21
N ALA A 229 2.91 -10.74 11.40
CA ALA A 229 3.57 -9.44 11.27
C ALA A 229 3.52 -8.63 12.56
N ILE A 230 2.37 -8.56 13.24
CA ILE A 230 2.23 -7.90 14.56
C ILE A 230 3.24 -8.49 15.56
N ASN A 231 3.36 -9.82 15.61
CA ASN A 231 4.30 -10.48 16.49
C ASN A 231 5.77 -10.18 16.12
N ARG A 232 6.10 -10.12 14.82
CA ARG A 232 7.44 -9.68 14.36
C ARG A 232 7.74 -8.25 14.75
N ILE A 233 6.79 -7.33 14.57
CA ILE A 233 6.94 -5.91 14.93
C ILE A 233 7.16 -5.77 16.43
N ARG A 234 6.34 -6.41 17.27
CA ARG A 234 6.52 -6.39 18.73
C ARG A 234 7.91 -6.90 19.14
N ARG A 235 8.38 -7.98 18.50
CA ARG A 235 9.74 -8.51 18.71
C ARG A 235 10.81 -7.50 18.29
N LEU A 236 10.70 -6.90 17.10
CA LEU A 236 11.64 -5.89 16.61
C LEU A 236 11.71 -4.68 17.56
N ILE A 237 10.58 -4.20 18.05
CA ILE A 237 10.54 -3.10 19.03
C ILE A 237 11.34 -3.47 20.28
N ARG A 238 11.13 -4.67 20.85
CA ARG A 238 11.87 -5.12 22.04
C ARG A 238 13.37 -5.27 21.79
N GLU A 239 13.76 -5.79 20.63
CA GLU A 239 15.17 -6.08 20.31
C GLU A 239 15.96 -4.84 19.88
N LYS A 240 15.30 -3.83 19.30
CA LYS A 240 15.97 -2.68 18.66
C LYS A 240 15.81 -1.36 19.41
N THR A 241 15.02 -1.34 20.50
CA THR A 241 14.73 -0.11 21.25
C THR A 241 14.67 -0.35 22.75
N ASN A 242 14.89 0.70 23.52
CA ASN A 242 14.89 0.71 24.97
C ASN A 242 13.56 1.23 25.54
N VAL A 243 13.29 0.92 26.81
CA VAL A 243 12.15 1.53 27.52
C VAL A 243 12.32 3.05 27.57
N GLY A 244 11.25 3.79 27.33
CA GLY A 244 11.26 5.24 27.19
C GLY A 244 11.46 5.73 25.74
N ASP A 245 11.89 4.86 24.82
CA ASP A 245 12.07 5.25 23.43
C ASP A 245 10.73 5.52 22.72
N THR A 246 10.80 6.37 21.69
CA THR A 246 9.71 6.57 20.72
C THR A 246 10.00 5.79 19.45
N VAL A 247 9.03 5.01 18.99
CA VAL A 247 9.10 4.21 17.76
C VAL A 247 8.03 4.68 16.80
N VAL A 248 8.37 4.83 15.52
CA VAL A 248 7.39 5.12 14.47
C VAL A 248 7.04 3.83 13.76
N LEU A 249 5.75 3.49 13.73
CA LEU A 249 5.24 2.33 13.02
C LEU A 249 4.38 2.80 11.84
N VAL A 250 4.82 2.55 10.61
CA VAL A 250 4.13 3.00 9.39
C VAL A 250 3.50 1.80 8.70
N GLY A 251 2.17 1.76 8.63
CA GLY A 251 1.43 0.82 7.78
C GLY A 251 1.20 1.44 6.41
N VAL A 252 1.73 0.78 5.39
CA VAL A 252 1.61 1.15 3.97
C VAL A 252 0.55 0.26 3.29
N GLY A 253 -0.01 0.76 2.20
CA GLY A 253 -1.00 0.04 1.41
C GLY A 253 -2.39 0.65 1.45
N ASN A 254 -3.24 0.25 0.51
CA ASN A 254 -4.57 0.81 0.30
C ASN A 254 -5.50 0.63 1.51
N THR A 255 -6.27 1.66 1.86
CA THR A 255 -7.18 1.63 3.03
C THR A 255 -8.63 1.31 2.72
N ILE A 256 -8.94 0.85 1.51
CA ILE A 256 -10.29 0.38 1.18
C ILE A 256 -10.76 -0.68 2.19
N GLY A 257 -11.94 -0.49 2.77
CA GLY A 257 -12.50 -1.40 3.77
C GLY A 257 -11.74 -1.45 5.10
N ILE A 258 -10.69 -0.63 5.27
CA ILE A 258 -9.82 -0.62 6.45
C ILE A 258 -9.92 0.74 7.15
N GLY A 259 -10.70 0.76 8.24
CA GLY A 259 -10.84 1.93 9.10
C GLY A 259 -9.62 2.20 9.99
N GLN A 260 -9.74 3.22 10.85
CA GLN A 260 -8.79 3.58 11.90
C GLN A 260 -9.48 3.60 13.26
#